data_AF-A0AAE7BG66-F1
#
_entry.id   AF-A0AAE7BG66-F1
#
_cell.length_a   1.000
_cell.length_b   1.000
_cell.length_c   1.000
_cell.angle_alpha   90.00
_cell.angle_beta   90.00
_cell.angle_gamma   90.00
#
_symmetry.space_group_name_H-M   'P 1'
#
loop_
_entity.id
_entity.type
_entity.pdbx_description
1 polymer ?
#
loop_
_entity_poly.entity_id
_entity_poly.type
_entity_poly.pdbx_seq_one_letter_code
_entity_poly.pdbx_strand_id
1 'polypeptide(L)'
;MEELFNLTYKDEVEILKDEDDFEALGDEKYLNHPDMEARLYWAFCRPNGSCEAQIKDIDPLVSIMAFNHSKLNALKRFTLLHKEVIENPNLRVKIKNRTRMLFRSLVDDDFKELNKVLDIVPVFLEVAVDQLKNGRKWNDIFADEIEATIFMQKAEKFIDDSFKEALFFKLKDLRELDQEELKEHLEEIIEKKEKIHTLILKHYKNEVDKWIEKSNLHLLQKMTIKKLAEKLI
;
A
#
# COMPACT_ATOMS: atom_id res chain seq x y z
N MET A 1 12.55 5.77 20.91
CA MET A 1 12.38 6.99 20.07
C MET A 1 12.34 8.23 20.96
N GLU A 2 11.83 8.13 22.20
CA GLU A 2 11.89 9.19 23.21
C GLU A 2 13.32 9.58 23.66
N GLU A 3 14.29 8.65 23.67
CA GLU A 3 15.68 8.95 24.06
C GLU A 3 16.50 9.78 23.05
N LEU A 4 15.94 10.12 21.88
CA LEU A 4 16.60 10.96 20.88
C LEU A 4 16.15 12.44 20.94
N PHE A 5 15.22 12.78 21.83
CA PHE A 5 14.75 14.16 21.99
C PHE A 5 15.67 14.93 22.92
N ASN A 6 16.65 15.61 22.35
CA ASN A 6 17.19 16.78 23.00
C ASN A 6 16.14 17.90 22.87
N LEU A 7 15.65 18.43 24.00
CA LEU A 7 14.56 19.41 24.04
C LEU A 7 15.01 20.82 23.64
N THR A 8 16.19 20.96 23.01
CA THR A 8 16.88 22.22 22.72
C THR A 8 15.95 23.25 22.07
N TYR A 9 15.15 22.82 21.09
CA TYR A 9 14.25 23.69 20.31
C TYR A 9 12.79 23.60 20.73
N LYS A 10 12.46 22.84 21.78
CA LYS A 10 11.06 22.62 22.18
C LYS A 10 10.41 23.93 22.59
N ASP A 11 11.02 24.66 23.52
CA ASP A 11 10.43 25.88 24.08
C ASP A 11 10.23 26.95 22.98
N GLU A 12 11.17 27.07 22.04
CA GLU A 12 11.04 27.98 20.91
C GLU A 12 9.85 27.65 20.00
N VAL A 13 9.66 26.37 19.71
CA VAL A 13 8.55 25.92 18.85
C VAL A 13 7.21 25.98 19.58
N GLU A 14 7.17 25.71 20.90
CA GLU A 14 5.94 25.88 21.68
C GLU A 14 5.46 27.33 21.66
N ILE A 15 6.39 28.30 21.73
CA ILE A 15 6.03 29.73 21.58
C ILE A 15 5.45 30.01 20.19
N LEU A 16 6.03 29.43 19.14
CA LEU A 16 5.57 29.64 17.77
C LEU A 16 4.18 29.03 17.49
N LYS A 17 3.73 28.04 18.26
CA LYS A 17 2.42 27.39 18.04
C LYS A 17 1.23 28.31 18.26
N ASP A 18 1.40 29.36 19.04
CA ASP A 18 0.34 30.32 19.35
C ASP A 18 0.18 31.37 18.23
N GLU A 19 1.04 31.36 17.20
CA GLU A 19 0.99 32.26 16.05
C GLU A 19 0.04 31.75 14.95
N ASP A 20 -0.73 32.65 14.34
CA ASP A 20 -1.69 32.32 13.26
C ASP A 20 -1.00 31.68 12.03
N ASP A 21 0.24 32.09 11.74
CA ASP A 21 1.07 31.60 10.62
C ASP A 21 2.14 30.57 11.05
N PHE A 22 1.87 29.80 12.13
CA PHE A 22 2.82 28.88 12.75
C PHE A 22 3.61 28.00 11.76
N GLU A 23 2.94 27.37 10.78
CA GLU A 23 3.61 26.49 9.82
C GLU A 23 4.56 27.26 8.89
N ALA A 24 4.15 28.45 8.40
CA ALA A 24 4.98 29.25 7.50
C ALA A 24 6.21 29.81 8.21
N LEU A 25 6.03 30.31 9.43
CA LEU A 25 7.12 30.81 10.27
C LEU A 25 8.09 29.69 10.65
N GLY A 26 7.56 28.52 11.00
CA GLY A 26 8.38 27.35 11.31
C GLY A 26 9.12 26.81 10.09
N ASP A 27 8.50 26.80 8.90
CA ASP A 27 9.17 26.41 7.65
C ASP A 27 10.29 27.39 7.29
N GLU A 28 10.07 28.71 7.41
CA GLU A 28 11.11 29.72 7.18
C GLU A 28 12.30 29.53 8.12
N LYS A 29 12.01 29.28 9.40
CA LYS A 29 13.03 29.21 10.46
C LYS A 29 13.78 27.87 10.48
N TYR A 30 13.08 26.76 10.31
CA TYR A 30 13.60 25.44 10.64
C TYR A 30 13.82 24.52 9.44
N LEU A 31 13.20 24.75 8.29
CA LEU A 31 13.27 23.79 7.17
C LEU A 31 14.70 23.59 6.64
N ASN A 32 15.48 24.67 6.55
CA ASN A 32 16.85 24.66 6.06
C ASN A 32 17.87 25.04 7.15
N HIS A 33 17.49 24.88 8.42
CA HIS A 33 18.32 25.30 9.55
C HIS A 33 19.65 24.53 9.56
N PRO A 34 20.80 25.17 9.87
CA PRO A 34 22.10 24.50 9.85
C PRO A 34 22.19 23.37 10.88
N ASP A 35 21.59 23.55 12.05
CA ASP A 35 21.50 22.49 13.06
C ASP A 35 20.48 21.42 12.66
N MET A 36 20.95 20.17 12.62
CA MET A 36 20.14 18.98 12.35
C MET A 36 19.05 18.78 13.41
N GLU A 37 19.32 19.03 14.69
CA GLU A 37 18.33 18.84 15.76
C GLU A 37 17.11 19.74 15.56
N ALA A 38 17.32 20.97 15.08
CA ALA A 38 16.24 21.90 14.74
C ALA A 38 15.35 21.37 13.60
N ARG A 39 15.99 20.88 12.52
CA ARG A 39 15.25 20.31 11.36
C ARG A 39 14.50 19.04 11.76
N LEU A 40 15.13 18.18 12.57
CA LEU A 40 14.56 16.95 13.10
C LEU A 40 13.32 17.24 13.94
N TYR A 41 13.42 18.20 14.87
CA TYR A 41 12.33 18.58 15.74
C TYR A 41 11.18 19.21 14.93
N TRP A 42 11.49 20.08 13.97
CA TRP A 42 10.48 20.64 13.07
C TRP A 42 9.76 19.57 12.25
N ALA A 43 10.47 18.56 11.74
CA ALA A 43 9.84 17.45 11.03
C ALA A 43 8.82 16.69 11.88
N PHE A 44 9.02 16.62 13.20
CA PHE A 44 8.10 15.99 14.13
C PHE A 44 6.84 16.83 14.42
N CYS A 45 7.01 18.14 14.62
CA CYS A 45 5.94 19.03 15.12
C CYS A 45 5.20 19.83 14.04
N ARG A 46 5.64 19.79 12.77
CA ARG A 46 5.00 20.49 11.65
C ARG A 46 3.50 20.15 11.54
N PRO A 47 2.57 21.13 11.59
CA PRO A 47 1.12 20.89 11.72
C PRO A 47 0.51 19.98 10.64
N ASN A 48 0.82 20.24 9.37
CA ASN A 48 0.29 19.44 8.27
C ASN A 48 1.10 18.16 7.99
N GLY A 49 1.94 17.76 8.94
CA GLY A 49 2.92 16.70 8.75
C GLY A 49 4.09 17.18 7.91
N SER A 50 5.12 16.34 7.86
CA SER A 50 6.37 16.68 7.20
C SER A 50 6.23 16.74 5.68
N CYS A 51 6.87 17.73 5.08
CA CYS A 51 6.80 18.03 3.64
C CYS A 51 7.88 17.30 2.83
N GLU A 52 7.85 17.45 1.50
CA GLU A 52 8.81 16.79 0.59
C GLU A 52 10.27 17.13 0.90
N ALA A 53 10.56 18.39 1.24
CA ALA A 53 11.91 18.84 1.52
C ALA A 53 12.51 18.12 2.75
N GLN A 54 11.71 17.89 3.78
CA GLN A 54 12.15 17.22 5.01
C GLN A 54 12.38 15.72 4.80
N ILE A 55 11.61 15.06 3.94
CA ILE A 55 11.87 13.64 3.61
C ILE A 55 13.17 13.51 2.81
N LYS A 56 13.47 14.49 1.95
CA LYS A 56 14.72 14.57 1.18
C LYS A 56 15.91 15.13 1.97
N ASP A 57 15.78 15.32 3.29
CA ASP A 57 16.86 15.91 4.08
C ASP A 57 18.16 15.12 3.92
N ILE A 58 19.27 15.84 3.93
CA ILE A 58 20.62 15.27 3.81
C ILE A 58 20.97 14.37 4.98
N ASP A 59 20.35 14.57 6.15
CA ASP A 59 20.55 13.74 7.32
C ASP A 59 19.50 12.60 7.37
N PRO A 60 19.94 11.33 7.47
CA PRO A 60 19.03 10.19 7.47
C PRO A 60 18.05 10.20 8.66
N LEU A 61 18.41 10.77 9.82
CA LEU A 61 17.51 10.82 10.98
C LEU A 61 16.37 11.82 10.75
N VAL A 62 16.67 12.98 10.16
CA VAL A 62 15.64 13.96 9.77
C VAL A 62 14.72 13.35 8.72
N SER A 63 15.28 12.70 7.70
CA SER A 63 14.53 11.99 6.67
C SER A 63 13.60 10.90 7.24
N ILE A 64 14.07 10.12 8.22
CA ILE A 64 13.27 9.11 8.93
C ILE A 64 12.11 9.74 9.70
N MET A 65 12.38 10.82 10.45
CA MET A 65 11.35 11.53 11.20
C MET A 65 10.28 12.06 10.25
N ALA A 66 10.73 12.71 9.18
CA ALA A 66 9.84 13.26 8.17
C ALA A 66 8.99 12.17 7.49
N PHE A 67 9.59 11.04 7.14
CA PHE A 67 8.87 9.89 6.58
C PHE A 67 7.76 9.41 7.52
N ASN A 68 8.06 9.31 8.82
CA ASN A 68 7.14 8.82 9.84
C ASN A 68 5.97 9.77 10.13
N HIS A 69 6.19 11.08 9.99
CA HIS A 69 5.24 12.15 10.34
C HIS A 69 4.60 12.85 9.14
N SER A 70 4.99 12.50 7.91
CA SER A 70 4.35 13.03 6.70
C SER A 70 2.89 12.60 6.57
N LYS A 71 2.11 13.36 5.79
CA LYS A 71 0.78 13.00 5.26
C LYS A 71 0.82 12.60 3.78
N LEU A 72 1.98 12.64 3.11
CA LEU A 72 2.13 12.22 1.71
C LEU A 72 1.79 10.73 1.51
N ASN A 73 1.48 10.31 0.28
CA ASN A 73 1.26 8.89 -0.03
C ASN A 73 2.56 8.07 0.06
N ALA A 74 2.44 6.74 0.02
CA ALA A 74 3.57 5.85 0.23
C ALA A 74 4.63 6.02 -0.86
N LEU A 75 4.21 6.06 -2.13
CA LEU A 75 5.12 6.21 -3.27
C LEU A 75 5.96 7.47 -3.14
N LYS A 76 5.33 8.61 -2.83
CA LYS A 76 6.07 9.86 -2.68
C LYS A 76 7.06 9.75 -1.52
N ARG A 77 6.64 9.27 -0.36
CA ARG A 77 7.55 9.11 0.79
C ARG A 77 8.77 8.24 0.45
N PHE A 78 8.57 7.07 -0.16
CA PHE A 78 9.66 6.16 -0.49
C PHE A 78 10.56 6.67 -1.62
N THR A 79 10.01 7.42 -2.58
CA THR A 79 10.82 8.07 -3.64
C THR A 79 11.76 9.11 -3.07
N LEU A 80 11.35 9.80 -2.01
CA LEU A 80 12.10 10.91 -1.41
C LEU A 80 13.02 10.49 -0.27
N LEU A 81 12.81 9.29 0.27
CA LEU A 81 13.51 8.80 1.45
C LEU A 81 15.03 8.74 1.21
N HIS A 82 15.80 9.17 2.21
CA HIS A 82 17.26 9.12 2.13
C HIS A 82 17.75 7.69 1.91
N LYS A 83 18.62 7.49 0.90
CA LYS A 83 19.06 6.16 0.43
C LYS A 83 19.65 5.27 1.54
N GLU A 84 20.41 5.86 2.47
CA GLU A 84 21.04 5.10 3.55
C GLU A 84 20.01 4.49 4.49
N VAL A 85 18.82 5.09 4.61
CA VAL A 85 17.72 4.53 5.39
C VAL A 85 17.29 3.20 4.79
N ILE A 86 17.28 3.07 3.46
CA ILE A 86 16.92 1.84 2.74
C ILE A 86 18.08 0.84 2.81
N GLU A 87 19.33 1.27 2.70
CA GLU A 87 20.50 0.39 2.63
C GLU A 87 20.91 -0.18 4.00
N ASN A 88 20.78 0.62 5.07
CA ASN A 88 21.22 0.25 6.41
C ASN A 88 20.10 -0.37 7.27
N PRO A 89 20.20 -1.66 7.69
CA PRO A 89 19.19 -2.31 8.53
C PRO A 89 18.88 -1.58 9.84
N ASN A 90 19.89 -0.95 10.46
CA ASN A 90 19.75 -0.23 11.73
C ASN A 90 18.98 1.09 11.58
N LEU A 91 18.94 1.64 10.37
CA LEU A 91 18.10 2.79 10.03
C LEU A 91 16.72 2.35 9.56
N ARG A 92 16.64 1.31 8.71
CA ARG A 92 15.36 0.72 8.24
C ARG A 92 14.41 0.39 9.38
N VAL A 93 14.91 -0.15 10.49
CA VAL A 93 14.06 -0.52 11.64
C VAL A 93 13.29 0.67 12.20
N LYS A 94 13.80 1.90 12.05
CA LYS A 94 13.17 3.12 12.55
C LYS A 94 11.94 3.58 11.76
N ILE A 95 11.77 3.11 10.51
CA ILE A 95 10.56 3.36 9.70
C ILE A 95 9.63 2.16 9.61
N LYS A 96 10.03 1.00 10.17
CA LYS A 96 9.31 -0.27 10.03
C LYS A 96 7.82 -0.17 10.37
N ASN A 97 7.48 0.49 11.46
CA ASN A 97 6.08 0.61 11.89
C ASN A 97 5.25 1.44 10.92
N ARG A 98 5.78 2.57 10.43
CA ARG A 98 5.10 3.38 9.43
C ARG A 98 4.98 2.64 8.10
N THR A 99 6.04 1.95 7.66
CA THR A 99 6.02 1.10 6.47
C THR A 99 4.93 0.03 6.56
N ARG A 100 4.81 -0.66 7.70
CA ARG A 100 3.73 -1.63 7.93
C ARG A 100 2.34 -1.00 7.77
N MET A 101 2.12 0.18 8.37
CA MET A 101 0.83 0.87 8.26
C MET A 101 0.51 1.29 6.82
N LEU A 102 1.50 1.83 6.10
CA LEU A 102 1.35 2.22 4.70
C LEU A 102 1.03 0.98 3.84
N PHE A 103 1.80 -0.09 3.99
CA PHE A 103 1.60 -1.32 3.22
C PHE A 103 0.27 -1.97 3.52
N ARG A 104 -0.21 -1.93 4.77
CA ARG A 104 -1.56 -2.37 5.12
C ARG A 104 -2.64 -1.62 4.34
N SER A 105 -2.48 -0.31 4.17
CA SER A 105 -3.41 0.49 3.36
C SER A 105 -3.31 0.11 1.89
N LEU A 106 -2.09 -0.06 1.36
CA LEU A 106 -1.87 -0.34 -0.06
C LEU A 106 -2.34 -1.75 -0.47
N VAL A 107 -2.10 -2.78 0.34
CA VAL A 107 -2.61 -4.14 0.05
C VAL A 107 -4.14 -4.24 0.16
N ASP A 108 -4.77 -3.27 0.81
CA ASP A 108 -6.22 -3.18 0.93
C ASP A 108 -6.85 -2.40 -0.22
N ASP A 109 -6.17 -1.37 -0.72
CA ASP A 109 -6.76 -0.36 -1.62
C ASP A 109 -6.08 -0.28 -2.99
N ASP A 110 -4.75 -0.25 -3.02
CA ASP A 110 -3.99 0.21 -4.18
C ASP A 110 -2.73 -0.64 -4.42
N PHE A 111 -2.95 -1.80 -5.06
CA PHE A 111 -1.85 -2.66 -5.53
C PHE A 111 -0.96 -1.97 -6.55
N LYS A 112 -1.45 -0.98 -7.30
CA LYS A 112 -0.67 -0.25 -8.30
C LYS A 112 0.39 0.64 -7.64
N GLU A 113 0.01 1.38 -6.61
CA GLU A 113 0.97 2.14 -5.81
C GLU A 113 1.91 1.19 -5.04
N LEU A 114 1.39 0.08 -4.49
CA LEU A 114 2.22 -0.94 -3.83
C LEU A 114 3.33 -1.46 -4.75
N ASN A 115 2.99 -1.84 -5.99
CA ASN A 115 3.93 -2.38 -6.96
C ASN A 115 5.04 -1.37 -7.28
N LYS A 116 4.69 -0.10 -7.49
CA LYS A 116 5.66 0.98 -7.72
C LYS A 116 6.56 1.22 -6.52
N VAL A 117 6.02 1.14 -5.30
CA VAL A 117 6.83 1.26 -4.08
C VAL A 117 7.83 0.11 -3.99
N LEU A 118 7.39 -1.12 -4.25
CA LEU A 118 8.25 -2.30 -4.20
C LEU A 118 9.31 -2.34 -5.31
N ASP A 119 9.12 -1.62 -6.42
CA ASP A 119 10.18 -1.39 -7.42
C ASP A 119 11.33 -0.54 -6.85
N ILE A 120 11.02 0.41 -5.97
CA ILE A 120 12.01 1.31 -5.34
C ILE A 120 12.64 0.64 -4.12
N VAL A 121 11.83 -0.02 -3.29
CA VAL A 121 12.25 -0.60 -2.01
C VAL A 121 11.89 -2.09 -1.86
N PRO A 122 12.43 -2.97 -2.73
CA PRO A 122 12.11 -4.41 -2.70
C PRO A 122 12.47 -5.09 -1.38
N VAL A 123 13.37 -4.49 -0.59
CA VAL A 123 13.74 -4.96 0.76
C VAL A 123 12.56 -5.06 1.72
N PHE A 124 11.45 -4.36 1.46
CA PHE A 124 10.23 -4.45 2.27
C PHE A 124 9.18 -5.43 1.74
N LEU A 125 9.47 -6.24 0.72
CA LEU A 125 8.51 -7.20 0.17
C LEU A 125 7.92 -8.12 1.23
N GLU A 126 8.73 -8.66 2.14
CA GLU A 126 8.25 -9.49 3.26
C GLU A 126 7.24 -8.76 4.15
N VAL A 127 7.40 -7.44 4.32
CA VAL A 127 6.45 -6.62 5.07
C VAL A 127 5.13 -6.49 4.32
N ALA A 128 5.17 -6.32 2.99
CA ALA A 128 3.96 -6.26 2.17
C ALA A 128 3.20 -7.58 2.19
N VAL A 129 3.92 -8.70 2.06
CA VAL A 129 3.37 -10.06 2.17
C VAL A 129 2.73 -10.30 3.54
N ASP A 130 3.41 -9.91 4.62
CA ASP A 130 2.85 -10.00 5.98
C ASP A 130 1.57 -9.17 6.12
N GLN A 131 1.54 -7.94 5.57
CA GLN A 131 0.33 -7.12 5.61
C GLN A 131 -0.80 -7.65 4.73
N LEU A 132 -0.52 -8.31 3.61
CA LEU A 132 -1.56 -9.01 2.85
C LEU A 132 -2.19 -10.12 3.71
N LYS A 133 -1.37 -10.98 4.29
CA LYS A 133 -1.82 -12.17 5.02
C LYS A 133 -2.51 -11.85 6.34
N ASN A 134 -1.93 -10.91 7.10
CA ASN A 134 -2.29 -10.66 8.49
C ASN A 134 -2.91 -9.27 8.72
N GLY A 135 -2.89 -8.40 7.70
CA GLY A 135 -3.53 -7.10 7.76
C GLY A 135 -5.05 -7.23 7.75
N ARG A 136 -5.73 -6.43 8.57
CA ARG A 136 -7.19 -6.34 8.52
C ARG A 136 -7.62 -5.66 7.22
N LYS A 137 -8.72 -6.13 6.62
CA LYS A 137 -9.45 -5.41 5.56
C LYS A 137 -10.21 -4.24 6.19
N TRP A 138 -10.11 -3.05 5.61
CA TRP A 138 -10.76 -1.81 6.08
C TRP A 138 -11.69 -1.20 5.05
N ASN A 139 -11.42 -1.41 3.76
CA ASN A 139 -12.26 -0.94 2.67
C ASN A 139 -12.90 -2.12 1.91
N ASP A 140 -13.90 -1.81 1.09
CA ASP A 140 -14.53 -2.76 0.17
C ASP A 140 -14.06 -2.54 -1.27
N ILE A 141 -12.81 -2.09 -1.43
CA ILE A 141 -12.21 -1.86 -2.74
C ILE A 141 -11.63 -3.19 -3.23
N PHE A 142 -12.00 -3.57 -4.44
CA PHE A 142 -11.50 -4.78 -5.06
C PHE A 142 -10.16 -4.51 -5.76
N ALA A 143 -9.22 -5.41 -5.57
CA ALA A 143 -7.93 -5.36 -6.23
C ALA A 143 -8.07 -5.59 -7.74
N ASP A 144 -7.35 -4.78 -8.53
CA ASP A 144 -7.19 -5.02 -9.96
C ASP A 144 -6.41 -6.33 -10.19
N GLU A 145 -6.90 -7.19 -11.08
CA GLU A 145 -6.31 -8.52 -11.30
C GLU A 145 -4.91 -8.47 -11.91
N ILE A 146 -4.61 -7.45 -12.72
CA ILE A 146 -3.29 -7.28 -13.35
C ILE A 146 -2.30 -6.82 -12.30
N GLU A 147 -2.66 -5.82 -11.48
CA GLU A 147 -1.79 -5.33 -10.41
C GLU A 147 -1.59 -6.39 -9.30
N ALA A 148 -2.63 -7.16 -8.98
CA ALA A 148 -2.50 -8.34 -8.11
C ALA A 148 -1.54 -9.38 -8.72
N THR A 149 -1.61 -9.61 -10.04
CA THR A 149 -0.70 -10.51 -10.75
C THR A 149 0.75 -10.03 -10.67
N ILE A 150 1.01 -8.73 -10.86
CA ILE A 150 2.35 -8.14 -10.73
C ILE A 150 2.88 -8.34 -9.30
N PHE A 151 2.03 -8.12 -8.28
CA PHE A 151 2.42 -8.37 -6.90
C PHE A 151 2.73 -9.85 -6.63
N MET A 152 1.92 -10.77 -7.15
CA MET A 152 2.18 -12.22 -7.07
C MET A 152 3.52 -12.61 -7.68
N GLN A 153 3.88 -12.03 -8.83
CA GLN A 153 5.17 -12.29 -9.48
C GLN A 153 6.35 -11.83 -8.60
N LYS A 154 6.24 -10.65 -7.96
CA LYS A 154 7.25 -10.18 -7.00
C LYS A 154 7.33 -11.11 -5.79
N ALA A 155 6.19 -11.61 -5.32
CA ALA A 155 6.04 -12.42 -4.11
C ALA A 155 6.12 -13.93 -4.36
N GLU A 156 6.60 -14.41 -5.52
CA GLU A 156 6.53 -15.81 -5.95
C GLU A 156 6.98 -16.81 -4.87
N LYS A 157 8.07 -16.49 -4.16
CA LYS A 157 8.65 -17.34 -3.10
C LYS A 157 7.81 -17.42 -1.82
N PHE A 158 6.82 -16.54 -1.67
CA PHE A 158 5.95 -16.43 -0.51
C PHE A 158 4.53 -16.94 -0.77
N ILE A 159 4.24 -17.45 -1.98
CA ILE A 159 2.90 -17.94 -2.34
C ILE A 159 2.66 -19.28 -1.64
N ASP A 160 1.97 -19.21 -0.51
CA ASP A 160 1.39 -20.33 0.22
C ASP A 160 -0.15 -20.25 0.21
N ASP A 161 -0.83 -21.19 0.87
CA ASP A 161 -2.30 -21.21 0.91
C ASP A 161 -2.88 -19.98 1.60
N SER A 162 -2.25 -19.50 2.68
CA SER A 162 -2.69 -18.29 3.39
C SER A 162 -2.51 -17.01 2.56
N PHE A 163 -1.46 -16.94 1.73
CA PHE A 163 -1.27 -15.86 0.76
C PHE A 163 -2.39 -15.88 -0.27
N LYS A 164 -2.67 -17.06 -0.85
CA LYS A 164 -3.73 -17.23 -1.86
C LYS A 164 -5.09 -16.84 -1.31
N GLU A 165 -5.44 -17.33 -0.12
CA GLU A 165 -6.70 -17.00 0.55
C GLU A 165 -6.84 -15.50 0.78
N ALA A 166 -5.79 -14.86 1.34
CA ALA A 166 -5.80 -13.43 1.60
C ALA A 166 -5.90 -12.59 0.32
N LEU A 167 -5.17 -12.96 -0.74
CA LEU A 167 -5.22 -12.26 -2.03
C LEU A 167 -6.59 -12.40 -2.70
N PHE A 168 -7.13 -13.61 -2.75
CA PHE A 168 -8.43 -13.86 -3.39
C PHE A 168 -9.57 -13.15 -2.66
N PHE A 169 -9.46 -12.98 -1.34
CA PHE A 169 -10.40 -12.18 -0.56
C PHE A 169 -10.40 -10.68 -0.92
N LYS A 170 -9.36 -10.19 -1.62
CA LYS A 170 -9.30 -8.83 -2.16
C LYS A 170 -9.86 -8.70 -3.57
N LEU A 171 -10.09 -9.81 -4.28
CA LEU A 171 -10.64 -9.79 -5.64
C LEU A 171 -12.16 -9.57 -5.63
N LYS A 172 -12.74 -9.30 -6.80
CA LYS A 172 -14.17 -9.05 -6.95
C LYS A 172 -14.99 -10.24 -6.47
N ASP A 173 -15.93 -9.99 -5.56
CA ASP A 173 -16.82 -11.03 -5.06
C ASP A 173 -17.94 -11.33 -6.06
N LEU A 174 -17.89 -12.50 -6.68
CA LEU A 174 -18.87 -12.91 -7.69
C LEU A 174 -20.24 -13.27 -7.10
N ARG A 175 -20.34 -13.48 -5.78
CA ARG A 175 -21.58 -13.93 -5.11
C ARG A 175 -22.67 -12.86 -5.10
N GLU A 176 -22.27 -11.60 -5.18
CA GLU A 176 -23.18 -10.46 -5.15
C GLU A 176 -23.65 -10.05 -6.56
N LEU A 177 -23.01 -10.59 -7.61
CA LEU A 177 -23.33 -10.25 -8.99
C LEU A 177 -24.59 -10.96 -9.47
N ASP A 178 -25.40 -10.22 -10.21
CA ASP A 178 -26.46 -10.81 -11.02
C ASP A 178 -25.92 -11.50 -12.29
N GLN A 179 -26.83 -12.04 -13.10
CA GLN A 179 -26.45 -12.78 -14.30
C GLN A 179 -25.74 -11.88 -15.35
N GLU A 180 -26.18 -10.64 -15.51
CA GLU A 180 -25.65 -9.72 -16.50
C GLU A 180 -24.29 -9.20 -16.05
N GLU A 181 -24.20 -8.74 -14.80
CA GLU A 181 -22.95 -8.27 -14.18
C GLU A 181 -21.87 -9.36 -14.17
N LEU A 182 -22.25 -10.62 -13.92
CA LEU A 182 -21.31 -11.74 -13.96
C LEU A 182 -20.77 -11.98 -15.38
N LYS A 183 -21.62 -11.88 -16.41
CA LYS A 183 -21.16 -12.04 -17.80
C LYS A 183 -20.23 -10.92 -18.21
N GLU A 184 -20.60 -9.68 -17.92
CA GLU A 184 -19.77 -8.51 -18.22
C GLU A 184 -18.41 -8.64 -17.56
N HIS A 185 -18.38 -9.01 -16.27
CA HIS A 185 -17.13 -9.23 -15.56
C HIS A 185 -16.30 -10.36 -16.20
N LEU A 186 -16.90 -11.50 -16.54
CA LEU A 186 -16.18 -12.60 -17.18
C LEU A 186 -15.63 -12.21 -18.55
N GLU A 187 -16.38 -11.46 -19.35
CA GLU A 187 -15.92 -10.95 -20.64
C GLU A 187 -14.73 -10.01 -20.47
N GLU A 188 -14.79 -9.08 -19.50
CA GLU A 188 -13.68 -8.20 -19.15
C GLU A 188 -12.43 -9.01 -18.75
N ILE A 189 -12.57 -10.01 -17.88
CA ILE A 189 -11.44 -10.88 -17.47
C ILE A 189 -10.89 -11.65 -18.68
N ILE A 190 -11.74 -12.18 -19.56
CA ILE A 190 -11.32 -12.91 -20.77
C ILE A 190 -10.47 -12.04 -21.69
N GLU A 191 -10.84 -10.77 -21.88
CA GLU A 191 -10.10 -9.83 -22.73
C GLU A 191 -8.67 -9.58 -22.22
N LYS A 192 -8.49 -9.55 -20.89
CA LYS A 192 -7.19 -9.30 -20.25
C LYS A 192 -6.50 -10.56 -19.69
N LYS A 193 -7.02 -11.76 -19.94
CA LYS A 193 -6.60 -13.01 -19.27
C LYS A 193 -5.12 -13.34 -19.40
N GLU A 194 -4.50 -13.02 -20.54
CA GLU A 194 -3.07 -13.28 -20.79
C GLU A 194 -2.15 -12.48 -19.85
N LYS A 195 -2.68 -11.42 -19.22
CA LYS A 195 -1.96 -10.59 -18.23
C LYS A 195 -2.28 -11.00 -16.79
N ILE A 196 -3.18 -11.94 -16.58
CA ILE A 196 -3.65 -12.36 -15.25
C ILE A 196 -3.01 -13.69 -14.89
N HIS A 197 -2.57 -13.82 -13.64
CA HIS A 197 -1.99 -15.04 -13.12
C HIS A 197 -3.00 -16.21 -13.18
N THR A 198 -2.53 -17.37 -13.62
CA THR A 198 -3.39 -18.58 -13.78
C THR A 198 -4.11 -18.99 -12.50
N LEU A 199 -3.56 -18.70 -11.32
CA LEU A 199 -4.21 -18.94 -10.03
C LEU A 199 -5.45 -18.06 -9.81
N ILE A 200 -5.42 -16.80 -10.24
CA ILE A 200 -6.57 -15.88 -10.17
C ILE A 200 -7.66 -16.35 -11.14
N LEU A 201 -7.29 -16.70 -12.37
CA LEU A 201 -8.23 -17.23 -13.37
C LEU A 201 -8.92 -18.51 -12.89
N LYS A 202 -8.16 -19.43 -12.28
CA LYS A 202 -8.70 -20.65 -11.65
C LYS A 202 -9.61 -20.32 -10.46
N HIS A 203 -9.27 -19.33 -9.65
CA HIS A 203 -10.12 -18.88 -8.55
C HIS A 203 -11.48 -18.41 -9.07
N TYR A 204 -11.51 -17.51 -10.05
CA TYR A 204 -12.77 -17.03 -10.63
C TYR A 204 -13.58 -18.16 -11.27
N LYS A 205 -12.94 -19.06 -12.03
CA LYS A 205 -13.66 -20.22 -12.58
C LYS A 205 -14.35 -21.03 -11.48
N ASN A 206 -13.64 -21.33 -10.40
CA ASN A 206 -14.20 -22.10 -9.27
C ASN A 206 -15.35 -21.34 -8.57
N GLU A 207 -15.25 -20.01 -8.43
CA GLU A 207 -16.33 -19.20 -7.87
C GLU A 207 -17.56 -19.15 -8.80
N VAL A 208 -17.36 -19.09 -10.12
CA VAL A 208 -18.45 -19.20 -11.10
C VAL A 208 -19.14 -20.57 -11.01
N ASP A 209 -18.38 -21.65 -10.91
CA ASP A 209 -18.96 -23.00 -10.77
C ASP A 209 -19.86 -23.08 -9.52
N LYS A 210 -19.41 -22.53 -8.39
CA LYS A 210 -20.23 -22.41 -7.15
C LYS A 210 -21.46 -21.52 -7.35
N TRP A 211 -21.33 -20.41 -8.07
CA TRP A 211 -22.44 -19.51 -8.37
C TRP A 211 -23.51 -20.21 -9.22
N ILE A 212 -23.09 -20.95 -10.25
CA ILE A 212 -23.99 -21.73 -11.13
C ILE A 212 -24.76 -22.78 -10.34
N GLU A 213 -24.10 -23.52 -9.44
CA GLU A 213 -24.73 -24.54 -8.59
C GLU A 213 -25.84 -23.95 -7.72
N LYS A 214 -25.61 -22.76 -7.15
CA LYS A 214 -26.58 -22.08 -6.27
C LYS A 214 -27.67 -21.30 -7.01
N SER A 215 -27.45 -20.98 -8.28
CA SER A 215 -28.41 -20.18 -9.06
C SER A 215 -29.68 -20.96 -9.43
N ASN A 216 -30.81 -20.25 -9.48
CA ASN A 216 -32.09 -20.78 -9.98
C ASN A 216 -32.26 -20.60 -11.50
N LEU A 217 -31.16 -20.32 -12.21
CA LEU A 217 -31.18 -20.08 -13.65
C LEU A 217 -31.60 -21.32 -14.46
N HIS A 218 -32.17 -21.07 -15.64
CA HIS A 218 -32.46 -22.13 -16.59
C HIS A 218 -31.18 -22.81 -17.10
N LEU A 219 -31.26 -24.09 -17.47
CA LEU A 219 -30.12 -24.89 -17.92
C LEU A 219 -29.29 -24.22 -19.03
N LEU A 220 -29.96 -23.64 -20.03
CA LEU A 220 -29.29 -22.94 -21.12
C LEU A 220 -28.49 -21.71 -20.65
N GLN A 221 -29.02 -20.96 -19.67
CA GLN A 221 -28.32 -19.80 -19.12
C GLN A 221 -27.08 -20.25 -18.33
N LYS A 222 -27.21 -21.32 -17.52
CA LYS A 222 -26.08 -21.94 -16.83
C LYS A 222 -24.99 -22.40 -17.81
N MET A 223 -25.37 -23.03 -18.91
CA MET A 223 -24.43 -23.47 -19.96
C MET A 223 -23.68 -22.29 -20.61
N THR A 224 -24.36 -21.17 -20.87
CA THR A 224 -23.72 -19.98 -21.43
C THR A 224 -22.66 -19.42 -20.49
N ILE A 225 -22.97 -19.27 -19.21
CA ILE A 225 -22.01 -18.76 -18.20
C ILE A 225 -20.84 -19.73 -18.04
N LYS A 226 -21.12 -21.04 -18.00
CA LYS A 226 -20.07 -22.07 -17.92
C LYS A 226 -19.08 -22.00 -19.08
N LYS A 227 -19.59 -21.81 -20.31
CA LYS A 227 -18.74 -21.62 -21.50
C LYS A 227 -17.85 -20.38 -21.41
N LEU A 228 -18.31 -19.31 -20.75
CA LEU A 228 -17.46 -18.14 -20.50
C LEU A 228 -16.38 -18.46 -19.47
N ALA A 229 -16.73 -19.07 -18.34
CA ALA A 229 -15.77 -19.48 -17.32
C ALA A 229 -14.71 -20.46 -17.84
N GLU A 230 -15.06 -21.34 -18.79
CA GLU A 230 -14.12 -22.24 -19.44
C GLU A 230 -13.07 -21.49 -20.29
N LYS A 231 -13.38 -20.31 -20.83
CA LYS A 231 -12.42 -19.49 -21.59
C LYS A 231 -11.36 -18.81 -20.73
N LEU A 232 -11.54 -18.79 -19.41
CA LEU A 232 -10.56 -18.25 -18.46
C LEU A 232 -9.31 -19.13 -18.36
N ILE A 233 -9.39 -20.42 -18.72
CA ILE A 233 -8.28 -21.37 -18.66
C ILE A 233 -7.72 -21.66 -20.05
#